data_AF-A0A8R1IA43-F1
#
_entry.id   AF-A0A8R1IA43-F1
#
_cell.length_a   1.000
_cell.length_b   1.000
_cell.length_c   1.000
_cell.angle_alpha   90.00
_cell.angle_beta   90.00
_cell.angle_gamma   90.00
#
_symmetry.space_group_name_H-M   'P 1'
#
loop_
_entity.id
_entity.type
_entity.pdbx_description
1 polymer ?
#
loop_
_entity_poly.entity_id
_entity_poly.type
_entity_poly.pdbx_seq_one_letter_code
_entity_poly.pdbx_strand_id
1 'polypeptide(L)'
;MLFLTVVAATMALAVAQDCSSPAGTRASFGSYLQCIKEGLDADYGNYENEIREHSKKAAATCFASTIEEGNAKDRCVLAASDLSHNAWDKNGPLRECSICRTFASGAIKAIKSTPAEDQKCIRTEISKAIAREASYCLQKKIPNFAGVPEIPDLEEGSFQFKDSVISSISDHILIQSRLSFCGERKPQRAQSTRACLASPFVGYLSGHCKVLASCDAKFSGLCAQTIPATRKATCECITEARDDLKKRIGSIANVFNDLLSGGRGLAIGSANKVDICTSQIKKQMITPVNDWVSVIDSALSSCIRNKPAGQNLAMEALLNVGCRKVIADTTGAATTQLKTGFDFVNNLIDAMVQRSGRFCGGNHCLQG
;
A
#
# COMPACT_ATOMS: atom_id res chain seq x y z
N MET A 1 -46.51 -38.47 -20.24
CA MET A 1 -45.82 -37.33 -19.59
C MET A 1 -44.37 -37.35 -20.06
N LEU A 2 -44.05 -36.50 -21.03
CA LEU A 2 -42.71 -36.37 -21.59
C LEU A 2 -41.95 -35.32 -20.75
N PHE A 3 -40.92 -35.72 -20.02
CA PHE A 3 -40.05 -34.78 -19.31
C PHE A 3 -39.03 -34.21 -20.31
N LEU A 4 -39.24 -32.96 -20.73
CA LEU A 4 -38.23 -32.16 -21.41
C LEU A 4 -37.22 -31.68 -20.37
N THR A 5 -36.00 -32.20 -20.40
CA THR A 5 -34.86 -31.63 -19.67
C THR A 5 -34.24 -30.53 -20.52
N VAL A 6 -34.43 -29.27 -20.10
CA VAL A 6 -33.74 -28.12 -20.67
C VAL A 6 -32.33 -28.11 -20.07
N VAL A 7 -31.34 -28.52 -20.86
CA VAL A 7 -29.93 -28.32 -20.53
C VAL A 7 -29.60 -26.85 -20.81
N ALA A 8 -29.50 -26.05 -19.74
CA ALA A 8 -28.98 -24.69 -19.83
C ALA A 8 -27.48 -24.76 -20.14
N ALA A 9 -27.11 -24.54 -21.41
CA ALA A 9 -25.74 -24.33 -21.81
C ALA A 9 -25.28 -22.95 -21.30
N THR A 10 -24.45 -22.94 -20.26
CA THR A 10 -23.65 -21.78 -19.88
C THR A 10 -22.65 -21.50 -21.00
N MET A 11 -22.98 -20.57 -21.90
CA MET A 11 -22.01 -20.01 -22.83
C MET A 11 -20.93 -19.28 -22.03
N ALA A 12 -19.77 -19.93 -21.86
CA ALA A 12 -18.55 -19.23 -21.54
C ALA A 12 -18.29 -18.25 -22.69
N LEU A 13 -18.42 -16.94 -22.43
CA LEU A 13 -17.93 -15.90 -23.31
C LEU A 13 -16.43 -16.14 -23.52
N ALA A 14 -16.09 -16.77 -24.64
CA ALA A 14 -14.72 -16.84 -25.11
C ALA A 14 -14.31 -15.40 -25.43
N VAL A 15 -13.69 -14.73 -24.47
CA VAL A 15 -13.12 -13.41 -24.67
C VAL A 15 -12.06 -13.58 -25.76
N ALA A 16 -12.26 -12.95 -26.92
CA ALA A 16 -11.28 -12.99 -27.99
C ALA A 16 -9.98 -12.37 -27.45
N GLN A 17 -8.97 -13.21 -27.24
CA GLN A 17 -7.67 -12.81 -26.74
C GLN A 17 -6.87 -12.23 -27.91
N ASP A 18 -6.53 -10.94 -27.83
CA ASP A 18 -5.59 -10.31 -28.75
C ASP A 18 -4.40 -9.78 -27.95
N CYS A 19 -3.20 -10.23 -28.30
CA CYS A 19 -1.95 -9.64 -27.81
C CYS A 19 -1.00 -9.33 -28.97
N SER A 20 -1.51 -9.26 -30.20
CA SER A 20 -0.76 -8.90 -31.41
C SER A 20 -0.60 -7.39 -31.57
N SER A 21 -1.46 -6.62 -30.90
CA SER A 21 -1.44 -5.15 -30.89
C SER A 21 -1.30 -4.60 -29.46
N PRO A 22 -0.76 -3.38 -29.28
CA PRO A 22 -0.74 -2.74 -27.95
C PRO A 22 -2.13 -2.56 -27.34
N ALA A 23 -3.13 -2.19 -28.15
CA ALA A 23 -4.51 -2.01 -27.71
C ALA A 23 -5.16 -3.35 -27.30
N GLY A 24 -4.97 -4.40 -28.10
CA GLY A 24 -5.40 -5.75 -27.77
C GLY A 24 -4.76 -6.24 -26.47
N THR A 25 -3.44 -6.05 -26.33
CA THR A 25 -2.72 -6.43 -25.11
C THR A 25 -3.28 -5.72 -23.87
N ARG A 26 -3.60 -4.42 -23.96
CA ARG A 26 -4.24 -3.67 -22.87
C ARG A 26 -5.61 -4.25 -22.51
N ALA A 27 -6.44 -4.57 -23.51
CA ALA A 27 -7.77 -5.15 -23.28
C ALA A 27 -7.66 -6.54 -22.62
N SER A 28 -6.81 -7.41 -23.17
CA SER A 28 -6.51 -8.74 -22.63
C SER A 28 -5.97 -8.66 -21.19
N PHE A 29 -5.13 -7.68 -20.88
CA PHE A 29 -4.65 -7.44 -19.52
C PHE A 29 -5.78 -6.95 -18.60
N GLY A 30 -6.72 -6.15 -19.09
CA GLY A 30 -7.93 -5.79 -18.33
C GLY A 30 -8.78 -7.01 -17.98
N SER A 31 -9.02 -7.90 -18.95
CA SER A 31 -9.71 -9.18 -18.70
C SER A 31 -8.96 -10.08 -17.72
N TYR A 32 -7.64 -10.04 -17.75
CA TYR A 32 -6.81 -10.74 -16.77
C TYR A 32 -7.03 -10.23 -15.35
N LEU A 33 -6.98 -8.90 -15.14
CA LEU A 33 -7.24 -8.29 -13.83
C LEU A 33 -8.66 -8.59 -13.32
N GLN A 34 -9.64 -8.62 -14.23
CA GLN A 34 -11.01 -8.98 -13.89
C GLN A 34 -11.12 -10.46 -13.45
N CYS A 35 -10.40 -11.38 -14.09
CA CYS A 35 -10.31 -12.76 -13.63
C CYS A 35 -9.77 -12.87 -12.20
N ILE A 36 -8.71 -12.10 -11.88
CA ILE A 36 -8.14 -12.06 -10.53
C ILE A 36 -9.17 -11.56 -9.53
N LYS A 37 -9.87 -10.47 -9.85
CA LYS A 37 -10.94 -9.93 -9.02
C LYS A 37 -12.00 -11.00 -8.69
N GLU A 38 -12.54 -11.65 -9.71
CA GLU A 38 -13.57 -12.68 -9.54
C GLU A 38 -13.08 -13.84 -8.66
N GLY A 39 -11.83 -14.27 -8.88
CA GLY A 39 -11.21 -15.32 -8.07
C GLY A 39 -11.00 -14.92 -6.62
N LEU A 40 -10.62 -13.66 -6.35
CA LEU A 40 -10.46 -13.13 -4.99
C LEU A 40 -11.81 -12.92 -4.29
N ASP A 41 -12.80 -12.36 -4.98
CA ASP A 41 -14.11 -12.06 -4.39
C ASP A 41 -14.88 -13.33 -4.04
N ALA A 42 -14.72 -14.41 -4.83
CA ALA A 42 -15.37 -15.69 -4.59
C ALA A 42 -15.02 -16.31 -3.22
N ASP A 43 -13.84 -16.01 -2.67
CA ASP A 43 -13.40 -16.56 -1.38
C ASP A 43 -12.59 -15.54 -0.55
N TYR A 44 -13.03 -14.28 -0.58
CA TYR A 44 -12.28 -13.16 0.00
C TYR A 44 -11.92 -13.39 1.47
N GLY A 45 -12.85 -13.94 2.26
CA GLY A 45 -12.65 -14.20 3.69
C GLY A 45 -11.48 -15.14 3.96
N ASN A 46 -11.34 -16.22 3.18
CA ASN A 46 -10.24 -17.16 3.33
C ASN A 46 -8.92 -16.53 2.87
N TYR A 47 -8.91 -15.76 1.79
CA TYR A 47 -7.68 -15.06 1.36
C TYR A 47 -7.23 -14.02 2.38
N GLU A 48 -8.15 -13.26 2.97
CA GLU A 48 -7.81 -12.29 4.01
C GLU A 48 -7.27 -12.99 5.27
N ASN A 49 -7.87 -14.12 5.65
CA ASN A 49 -7.37 -14.94 6.75
C ASN A 49 -5.99 -15.53 6.44
N GLU A 50 -5.78 -16.03 5.22
CA GLU A 50 -4.47 -16.52 4.75
C GLU A 50 -3.42 -15.41 4.85
N ILE A 51 -3.71 -14.21 4.33
CA ILE A 51 -2.81 -13.05 4.41
C ILE A 51 -2.43 -12.77 5.86
N ARG A 52 -3.39 -12.74 6.78
CA ARG A 52 -3.14 -12.43 8.19
C ARG A 52 -2.26 -13.49 8.85
N GLU A 53 -2.68 -14.75 8.81
CA GLU A 53 -1.97 -15.84 9.48
C GLU A 53 -0.57 -16.06 8.89
N HIS A 54 -0.45 -15.98 7.56
CA HIS A 54 0.83 -16.11 6.89
C HIS A 54 1.75 -14.92 7.15
N SER A 55 1.23 -13.69 7.28
CA SER A 55 2.05 -12.52 7.65
C SER A 55 2.62 -12.65 9.06
N LYS A 56 1.81 -13.13 10.02
CA LYS A 56 2.28 -13.39 11.39
C LYS A 56 3.32 -14.50 11.43
N LYS A 57 3.09 -15.59 10.71
CA LYS A 57 4.06 -16.69 10.57
C LYS A 57 5.34 -16.23 9.88
N ALA A 58 5.24 -15.41 8.84
CA ALA A 58 6.39 -14.85 8.14
C ALA A 58 7.23 -13.96 9.06
N ALA A 59 6.57 -13.11 9.86
CA ALA A 59 7.26 -12.31 10.86
C ALA A 59 8.00 -13.19 11.89
N ALA A 60 7.33 -14.20 12.45
CA ALA A 60 7.94 -15.14 13.39
C ALA A 60 9.10 -15.97 12.79
N THR A 61 9.10 -16.16 11.47
CA THR A 61 10.16 -16.91 10.75
C THR A 61 11.35 -16.02 10.37
N CYS A 62 11.08 -14.79 9.94
CA CYS A 62 12.08 -13.91 9.33
C CYS A 62 12.64 -12.84 10.26
N PHE A 63 11.98 -12.56 11.38
CA PHE A 63 12.51 -11.71 12.44
C PHE A 63 13.03 -12.57 13.58
N ALA A 64 14.01 -12.03 14.29
CA ALA A 64 14.41 -12.55 15.59
C ALA A 64 13.42 -12.08 16.67
N SER A 65 13.21 -12.92 17.68
CA SER A 65 12.36 -12.61 18.82
C SER A 65 13.06 -11.70 19.85
N THR A 66 14.39 -11.78 19.94
CA THR A 66 15.22 -10.96 20.85
C THR A 66 16.42 -10.33 20.15
N ILE A 67 17.10 -9.40 20.83
CA ILE A 67 18.31 -8.74 20.33
C ILE A 67 19.45 -9.74 20.16
N GLU A 68 19.61 -10.67 21.11
CA GLU A 68 20.63 -11.71 21.10
C GLU A 68 20.47 -12.61 19.88
N GLU A 69 19.24 -13.07 19.62
CA GLU A 69 18.92 -13.86 18.43
C GLU A 69 19.12 -13.03 17.15
N GLY A 70 18.75 -11.75 17.15
CA GLY A 70 18.95 -10.86 16.01
C GLY A 70 20.42 -10.63 15.68
N ASN A 71 21.29 -10.62 16.69
CA ASN A 71 22.75 -10.59 16.51
C ASN A 71 23.27 -11.91 15.94
N ALA A 72 22.78 -13.05 16.42
CA ALA A 72 23.24 -14.37 15.99
C ALA A 72 22.78 -14.75 14.57
N LYS A 73 21.55 -14.40 14.19
CA LYS A 73 20.94 -14.78 12.89
C LYS A 73 21.02 -13.69 11.83
N ASP A 74 21.62 -12.54 12.14
CA ASP A 74 21.63 -11.34 11.30
C ASP A 74 20.21 -10.94 10.84
N ARG A 75 19.26 -10.90 11.79
CA ARG A 75 17.86 -10.53 11.56
C ARG A 75 17.46 -9.31 12.37
N CYS A 76 16.51 -8.54 11.85
CA CYS A 76 15.81 -7.53 12.63
C CYS A 76 14.95 -8.17 13.73
N VAL A 77 14.66 -7.41 14.79
CA VAL A 77 13.91 -7.90 15.95
C VAL A 77 12.43 -7.50 15.85
N LEU A 78 11.55 -8.48 15.97
CA LEU A 78 10.10 -8.31 16.11
C LEU A 78 9.54 -9.54 16.82
N ALA A 79 9.06 -9.36 18.05
CA ALA A 79 8.42 -10.44 18.80
C ALA A 79 7.01 -10.71 18.27
N ALA A 80 6.58 -11.98 18.28
CA ALA A 80 5.23 -12.35 17.85
C ALA A 80 4.13 -11.65 18.67
N SER A 81 4.40 -11.36 19.96
CA SER A 81 3.51 -10.60 20.82
C SER A 81 3.26 -9.17 20.33
N ASP A 82 4.19 -8.55 19.61
CA ASP A 82 4.00 -7.20 19.07
C ASP A 82 2.87 -7.17 18.03
N LEU A 83 2.60 -8.29 17.35
CA LEU A 83 1.52 -8.47 16.36
C LEU A 83 0.16 -8.83 17.00
N SER A 84 0.09 -8.83 18.34
CA SER A 84 -1.18 -8.97 19.07
C SER A 84 -1.86 -7.61 19.33
N HIS A 85 -1.18 -6.51 19.01
CA HIS A 85 -1.65 -5.14 19.21
C HIS A 85 -1.80 -4.44 17.87
N ASN A 86 -2.61 -3.37 17.83
CA ASN A 86 -2.69 -2.56 16.63
C ASN A 86 -1.48 -1.60 16.51
N ALA A 87 -1.10 -1.27 15.29
CA ALA A 87 0.02 -0.37 14.98
C ALA A 87 -0.13 1.05 15.59
N TRP A 88 -1.36 1.48 15.82
CA TRP A 88 -1.67 2.79 16.43
C TRP A 88 -1.94 2.70 17.94
N ASP A 89 -1.83 1.52 18.56
CA ASP A 89 -1.96 1.36 20.01
C ASP A 89 -0.72 1.90 20.75
N LYS A 90 -0.82 1.99 22.08
CA LYS A 90 0.24 2.48 22.97
C LYS A 90 1.57 1.73 22.87
N ASN A 91 1.56 0.49 22.37
CA ASN A 91 2.74 -0.35 22.19
C ASN A 91 3.26 -0.36 20.74
N GLY A 92 2.54 0.28 19.81
CA GLY A 92 2.89 0.30 18.39
C GLY A 92 3.93 1.36 18.02
N PRO A 93 4.25 1.50 16.72
CA PRO A 93 5.19 2.48 16.17
C PRO A 93 4.94 3.91 16.63
N LEU A 94 3.68 4.25 16.89
CA LEU A 94 3.27 5.58 17.30
C LEU A 94 3.37 5.84 18.82
N ARG A 95 3.94 4.93 19.61
CA ARG A 95 3.94 5.01 21.09
C ARG A 95 4.42 6.36 21.63
N GLU A 96 5.50 6.91 21.07
CA GLU A 96 6.13 8.19 21.48
C GLU A 96 5.45 9.42 20.87
N CYS A 97 4.44 9.24 20.02
CA CYS A 97 3.71 10.33 19.37
C CYS A 97 2.22 10.27 19.71
N SER A 98 1.84 10.83 20.86
CA SER A 98 0.44 10.84 21.33
C SER A 98 -0.52 11.46 20.31
N ILE A 99 -0.13 12.55 19.65
CA ILE A 99 -0.93 13.17 18.58
C ILE A 99 -1.09 12.25 17.36
N CYS A 100 -0.02 11.54 16.96
CA CYS A 100 -0.09 10.59 15.86
C CYS A 100 -1.05 9.46 16.19
N ARG A 101 -1.03 8.94 17.42
CA ARG A 101 -1.98 7.90 17.85
C ARG A 101 -3.43 8.38 17.81
N THR A 102 -3.70 9.58 18.31
CA THR A 102 -5.06 10.16 18.28
C THR A 102 -5.52 10.31 16.83
N PHE A 103 -4.66 10.82 15.96
CA PHE A 103 -5.00 10.97 14.55
C PHE A 103 -5.24 9.62 13.86
N ALA A 104 -4.33 8.67 14.01
CA ALA A 104 -4.46 7.33 13.43
C ALA A 104 -5.71 6.62 13.93
N SER A 105 -6.00 6.68 15.24
CA SER A 105 -7.23 6.11 15.82
C SER A 105 -8.49 6.77 15.25
N GLY A 106 -8.46 8.10 15.05
CA GLY A 106 -9.54 8.85 14.42
C GLY A 106 -9.77 8.44 12.96
N ALA A 107 -8.70 8.32 12.18
CA ALA A 107 -8.74 7.90 10.79
C ALA A 107 -9.26 6.45 10.63
N ILE A 108 -8.77 5.51 11.46
CA ILE A 108 -9.26 4.13 11.46
C ILE A 108 -10.74 4.06 11.87
N LYS A 109 -11.15 4.83 12.88
CA LYS A 109 -12.57 4.92 13.27
C LYS A 109 -13.42 5.47 12.12
N ALA A 110 -12.95 6.50 11.42
CA ALA A 110 -13.61 7.05 10.25
C ALA A 110 -13.78 5.96 9.17
N ILE A 111 -12.71 5.27 8.79
CA ILE A 111 -12.74 4.16 7.81
C ILE A 111 -13.75 3.08 8.22
N LYS A 112 -13.77 2.66 9.50
CA LYS A 112 -14.74 1.65 10.00
C LYS A 112 -16.19 2.10 9.89
N SER A 113 -16.43 3.42 9.92
CA SER A 113 -17.76 4.03 9.80
C SER A 113 -18.13 4.46 8.37
N THR A 114 -17.15 4.53 7.46
CA THR A 114 -17.38 4.87 6.06
C THR A 114 -18.20 3.77 5.38
N PRO A 115 -19.32 4.09 4.70
CA PRO A 115 -20.12 3.11 3.96
C PRO A 115 -19.32 2.37 2.86
N ALA A 116 -19.78 1.19 2.46
CA ALA A 116 -19.11 0.35 1.46
C ALA A 116 -18.84 1.08 0.13
N GLU A 117 -19.84 1.80 -0.39
CA GLU A 117 -19.74 2.57 -1.64
C GLU A 117 -18.71 3.69 -1.55
N ASP A 118 -18.66 4.40 -0.42
CA ASP A 118 -17.70 5.47 -0.19
C ASP A 118 -16.27 4.90 -0.08
N GLN A 119 -16.09 3.74 0.59
CA GLN A 119 -14.80 3.04 0.63
C GLN A 119 -14.36 2.56 -0.75
N LYS A 120 -15.28 1.99 -1.54
CA LYS A 120 -15.03 1.56 -2.93
C LYS A 120 -14.58 2.75 -3.77
N CYS A 121 -15.28 3.88 -3.69
CA CYS A 121 -14.88 5.11 -4.36
C CYS A 121 -13.46 5.54 -3.99
N ILE A 122 -13.10 5.56 -2.70
CA ILE A 122 -11.73 5.92 -2.25
C ILE A 122 -10.70 4.95 -2.86
N ARG A 123 -10.93 3.63 -2.79
CA ARG A 123 -10.02 2.63 -3.35
C ARG A 123 -9.86 2.77 -4.86
N THR A 124 -10.94 3.09 -5.57
CA THR A 124 -10.90 3.34 -7.02
C THR A 124 -10.03 4.54 -7.36
N GLU A 125 -10.18 5.66 -6.66
CA GLU A 125 -9.35 6.86 -6.92
C GLU A 125 -7.87 6.63 -6.61
N ILE A 126 -7.55 5.90 -5.53
CA ILE A 126 -6.17 5.50 -5.22
C ILE A 126 -5.62 4.53 -6.28
N SER A 127 -6.41 3.55 -6.72
CA SER A 127 -5.99 2.58 -7.73
C SER A 127 -5.74 3.24 -9.10
N LYS A 128 -6.53 4.26 -9.48
CA LYS A 128 -6.27 5.10 -10.66
C LYS A 128 -4.94 5.83 -10.54
N ALA A 129 -4.63 6.42 -9.39
CA ALA A 129 -3.36 7.10 -9.16
C ALA A 129 -2.15 6.14 -9.27
N ILE A 130 -2.28 4.94 -8.72
CA ILE A 130 -1.27 3.86 -8.85
C ILE A 130 -1.10 3.44 -10.32
N ALA A 131 -2.19 3.26 -11.06
CA ALA A 131 -2.15 2.91 -12.47
C ALA A 131 -1.48 3.99 -13.34
N ARG A 132 -1.61 5.28 -12.96
CA ARG A 132 -0.87 6.39 -13.61
C ARG A 132 0.63 6.28 -13.39
N GLU A 133 1.09 6.03 -12.16
CA GLU A 133 2.52 5.81 -11.88
C GLU A 133 3.08 4.63 -12.69
N ALA A 134 2.36 3.50 -12.65
CA ALA A 134 2.76 2.30 -13.37
C ALA A 134 2.83 2.54 -14.89
N SER A 135 1.82 3.23 -15.45
CA SER A 135 1.80 3.58 -16.87
C SER A 135 2.96 4.49 -17.26
N TYR A 136 3.27 5.51 -16.47
CA TYR A 136 4.37 6.42 -16.72
C TYR A 136 5.73 5.70 -16.71
N CYS A 137 5.92 4.79 -15.76
CA CYS A 137 7.11 3.95 -15.70
C CYS A 137 7.21 3.00 -16.91
N LEU A 138 6.11 2.31 -17.27
CA LEU A 138 6.08 1.36 -18.37
C LEU A 138 6.29 2.00 -19.74
N GLN A 139 5.78 3.21 -19.97
CA GLN A 139 6.03 3.96 -21.22
C GLN A 139 7.52 4.19 -21.50
N LYS A 140 8.36 4.22 -20.46
CA LYS A 140 9.83 4.34 -20.60
C LYS A 140 10.51 2.99 -20.87
N LYS A 141 9.87 1.88 -20.49
CA LYS A 141 10.44 0.53 -20.56
C LYS A 141 9.96 -0.27 -21.78
N ILE A 142 8.73 -0.02 -22.22
CA ILE A 142 8.05 -0.76 -23.29
C ILE A 142 7.68 0.23 -24.40
N PRO A 143 8.32 0.14 -25.58
CA PRO A 143 7.95 0.96 -26.73
C PRO A 143 6.48 0.77 -27.11
N ASN A 144 5.79 1.87 -27.43
CA ASN A 144 4.37 1.87 -27.83
C ASN A 144 3.42 1.25 -26.79
N PHE A 145 3.75 1.29 -25.50
CA PHE A 145 2.87 0.80 -24.44
C PHE A 145 1.53 1.56 -24.43
N ALA A 146 0.42 0.83 -24.60
CA ALA A 146 -0.93 1.41 -24.69
C ALA A 146 -1.51 1.91 -23.35
N GLY A 147 -0.75 1.83 -22.26
CA GLY A 147 -1.17 2.20 -20.91
C GLY A 147 -1.69 1.00 -20.10
N VAL A 148 -1.67 1.13 -18.78
CA VAL A 148 -2.26 0.16 -17.86
C VAL A 148 -3.80 0.30 -17.96
N PRO A 149 -4.56 -0.80 -18.10
CA PRO A 149 -6.02 -0.76 -18.02
C PRO A 149 -6.48 -0.31 -16.63
N GLU A 150 -7.77 -0.01 -16.48
CA GLU A 150 -8.31 0.28 -15.15
C GLU A 150 -8.14 -0.94 -14.25
N ILE A 151 -7.55 -0.73 -13.06
CA ILE A 151 -7.40 -1.78 -12.07
C ILE A 151 -8.75 -1.92 -11.35
N PRO A 152 -9.42 -3.09 -11.44
CA PRO A 152 -10.70 -3.26 -10.80
C PRO A 152 -10.53 -3.31 -9.26
N ASP A 153 -11.60 -3.06 -8.51
CA ASP A 153 -11.54 -3.09 -7.04
C ASP A 153 -11.32 -4.51 -6.52
N LEU A 154 -10.06 -4.87 -6.26
CA LEU A 154 -9.64 -6.18 -5.72
C LEU A 154 -10.00 -6.36 -4.23
N GLU A 155 -10.66 -5.36 -3.63
CA GLU A 155 -11.03 -5.28 -2.24
C GLU A 155 -12.55 -5.11 -2.06
N GLU A 156 -13.37 -5.42 -3.08
CA GLU A 156 -14.82 -5.26 -2.99
C GLU A 156 -15.42 -6.14 -1.88
N GLY A 157 -14.97 -7.38 -1.74
CA GLY A 157 -15.33 -8.27 -0.63
C GLY A 157 -14.89 -7.79 0.76
N SER A 158 -13.99 -6.79 0.86
CA SER A 158 -13.36 -6.37 2.12
C SER A 158 -14.34 -5.84 3.17
N PHE A 159 -15.49 -5.31 2.74
CA PHE A 159 -16.44 -4.66 3.65
C PHE A 159 -16.99 -5.62 4.70
N GLN A 160 -17.25 -6.87 4.32
CA GLN A 160 -17.74 -7.90 5.24
C GLN A 160 -16.65 -8.38 6.23
N PHE A 161 -15.38 -8.16 5.89
CA PHE A 161 -14.21 -8.60 6.66
C PHE A 161 -13.39 -7.43 7.22
N LYS A 162 -14.02 -6.26 7.41
CA LYS A 162 -13.34 -5.00 7.76
C LYS A 162 -12.38 -5.10 8.96
N ASP A 163 -12.73 -5.87 9.98
CA ASP A 163 -11.86 -6.01 11.15
C ASP A 163 -10.63 -6.87 10.85
N SER A 164 -10.78 -7.93 10.05
CA SER A 164 -9.65 -8.73 9.55
C SER A 164 -8.74 -7.88 8.66
N VAL A 165 -9.33 -7.12 7.73
CA VAL A 165 -8.61 -6.18 6.84
C VAL A 165 -7.78 -5.19 7.64
N ILE A 166 -8.38 -4.57 8.67
CA ILE A 166 -7.71 -3.59 9.54
C ILE A 166 -6.60 -4.26 10.35
N SER A 167 -6.80 -5.49 10.83
CA SER A 167 -5.75 -6.26 11.50
C SER A 167 -4.57 -6.54 10.55
N SER A 168 -4.83 -6.98 9.32
CA SER A 168 -3.77 -7.26 8.34
C SER A 168 -3.00 -5.99 7.95
N ILE A 169 -3.68 -4.86 7.78
CA ILE A 169 -3.04 -3.56 7.55
C ILE A 169 -2.17 -3.18 8.75
N SER A 170 -2.65 -3.41 9.97
CA SER A 170 -1.88 -3.16 11.20
C SER A 170 -0.62 -4.02 11.25
N ASP A 171 -0.73 -5.33 11.01
CA ASP A 171 0.40 -6.26 10.98
C ASP A 171 1.45 -5.82 9.94
N HIS A 172 0.99 -5.41 8.75
CA HIS A 172 1.87 -4.86 7.71
C HIS A 172 2.62 -3.61 8.19
N ILE A 173 1.93 -2.64 8.79
CA ILE A 173 2.55 -1.42 9.31
C ILE A 173 3.58 -1.74 10.40
N LEU A 174 3.27 -2.67 11.31
CA LEU A 174 4.19 -3.11 12.36
C LEU A 174 5.47 -3.71 11.77
N ILE A 175 5.33 -4.65 10.82
CA ILE A 175 6.45 -5.31 10.14
C ILE A 175 7.31 -4.28 9.41
N GLN A 176 6.72 -3.41 8.60
CA GLN A 176 7.46 -2.42 7.82
C GLN A 176 8.12 -1.35 8.69
N SER A 177 7.43 -0.90 9.75
CA SER A 177 8.00 0.07 10.70
C SER A 177 9.23 -0.49 11.41
N ARG A 178 9.16 -1.75 11.88
CA ARG A 178 10.30 -2.43 12.52
C ARG A 178 11.46 -2.63 11.57
N LEU A 179 11.16 -2.98 10.33
CA LEU A 179 12.16 -3.14 9.28
C LEU A 179 12.85 -1.81 8.92
N SER A 180 12.10 -0.72 8.85
CA SER A 180 12.63 0.63 8.61
C SER A 180 13.54 1.06 9.77
N PHE A 181 13.04 0.97 11.01
CA PHE A 181 13.80 1.29 12.23
C PHE A 181 15.10 0.49 12.35
N CYS A 182 15.05 -0.80 11.99
CA CYS A 182 16.23 -1.67 11.92
C CYS A 182 17.20 -1.20 10.83
N GLY A 183 16.69 -0.87 9.63
CA GLY A 183 17.48 -0.45 8.48
C GLY A 183 18.27 0.84 8.71
N GLU A 184 17.73 1.78 9.49
CA GLU A 184 18.44 3.01 9.88
C GLU A 184 19.72 2.74 10.67
N ARG A 185 19.78 1.63 11.43
CA ARG A 185 20.88 1.31 12.36
C ARG A 185 21.75 0.13 11.91
N LYS A 186 21.13 -0.83 11.22
CA LYS A 186 21.72 -2.12 10.81
C LYS A 186 21.20 -2.47 9.41
N PRO A 187 21.67 -1.78 8.36
CA PRO A 187 21.14 -1.93 7.00
C PRO A 187 21.27 -3.35 6.44
N GLN A 188 22.37 -4.06 6.74
CA GLN A 188 22.57 -5.45 6.32
C GLN A 188 21.51 -6.39 6.94
N ARG A 189 21.23 -6.26 8.24
CA ARG A 189 20.16 -7.04 8.91
C ARG A 189 18.80 -6.80 8.28
N ALA A 190 18.49 -5.53 7.99
CA ALA A 190 17.23 -5.20 7.33
C ALA A 190 17.15 -5.78 5.92
N GLN A 191 18.25 -5.80 5.17
CA GLN A 191 18.32 -6.45 3.87
C GLN A 191 18.13 -7.97 3.97
N SER A 192 18.81 -8.61 4.93
CA SER A 192 18.65 -10.04 5.23
C SER A 192 17.19 -10.36 5.54
N THR A 193 16.58 -9.69 6.51
CA THR A 193 15.16 -9.87 6.88
C THR A 193 14.22 -9.62 5.68
N ARG A 194 14.45 -8.58 4.86
CA ARG A 194 13.69 -8.36 3.60
C ARG A 194 13.76 -9.56 2.66
N ALA A 195 14.96 -10.12 2.47
CA ALA A 195 15.16 -11.26 1.59
C ALA A 195 14.39 -12.50 2.08
N CYS A 196 14.31 -12.72 3.40
CA CYS A 196 13.48 -13.79 3.96
C CYS A 196 11.98 -13.52 3.75
N LEU A 197 11.50 -12.30 4.02
CA LEU A 197 10.09 -11.95 3.87
C LEU A 197 9.57 -12.10 2.43
N ALA A 198 10.44 -12.10 1.42
CA ALA A 198 10.05 -12.30 0.03
C ALA A 198 9.51 -13.72 -0.25
N SER A 199 9.99 -14.73 0.47
CA SER A 199 9.54 -16.14 0.42
C SER A 199 9.86 -16.81 1.77
N PRO A 200 9.05 -16.55 2.82
CA PRO A 200 9.41 -16.87 4.20
C PRO A 200 9.31 -18.36 4.53
N PHE A 201 8.43 -19.09 3.86
CA PHE A 201 8.24 -20.53 4.02
C PHE A 201 7.50 -21.12 2.80
N VAL A 202 7.61 -22.44 2.61
CA VAL A 202 6.93 -23.18 1.54
C VAL A 202 5.40 -23.07 1.68
N GLY A 203 4.71 -22.70 0.60
CA GLY A 203 3.27 -22.50 0.59
C GLY A 203 2.80 -21.13 1.10
N TYR A 204 3.72 -20.17 1.27
CA TYR A 204 3.36 -18.79 1.60
C TYR A 204 2.40 -18.21 0.54
N LEU A 205 1.20 -17.83 1.01
CA LEU A 205 0.09 -17.31 0.20
C LEU A 205 -0.32 -18.23 -0.97
N SER A 206 -0.28 -19.55 -0.75
CA SER A 206 -0.60 -20.54 -1.77
C SER A 206 -2.01 -20.40 -2.36
N GLY A 207 -3.01 -19.99 -1.58
CA GLY A 207 -4.37 -19.75 -2.05
C GLY A 207 -4.39 -18.62 -3.08
N HIS A 208 -3.79 -17.48 -2.70
CA HIS A 208 -3.60 -16.35 -3.60
C HIS A 208 -2.84 -16.73 -4.89
N CYS A 209 -1.74 -17.48 -4.78
CA CYS A 209 -0.97 -17.91 -5.96
C CYS A 209 -1.78 -18.84 -6.87
N LYS A 210 -2.68 -19.68 -6.35
CA LYS A 210 -3.58 -20.51 -7.16
C LYS A 210 -4.55 -19.67 -7.99
N VAL A 211 -5.04 -18.55 -7.47
CA VAL A 211 -5.88 -17.62 -8.25
C VAL A 211 -5.08 -17.05 -9.41
N LEU A 212 -3.87 -16.55 -9.14
CA LEU A 212 -2.99 -16.02 -10.19
C LEU A 212 -2.71 -17.07 -11.27
N ALA A 213 -2.35 -18.29 -10.87
CA ALA A 213 -2.05 -19.39 -11.79
C ALA A 213 -3.29 -19.81 -12.61
N SER A 214 -4.47 -19.86 -12.00
CA SER A 214 -5.70 -20.22 -12.71
C SER A 214 -6.11 -19.16 -13.73
N CYS A 215 -5.87 -17.87 -13.44
CA CYS A 215 -6.08 -16.80 -14.40
C CYS A 215 -5.00 -16.77 -15.48
N ASP A 216 -3.73 -17.07 -15.16
CA ASP A 216 -2.67 -17.22 -16.16
C ASP A 216 -3.04 -18.33 -17.18
N ALA A 217 -3.56 -19.46 -16.69
CA ALA A 217 -3.99 -20.59 -17.51
C ALA A 217 -5.19 -20.32 -18.44
N LYS A 218 -5.96 -19.23 -18.20
CA LYS A 218 -7.04 -18.84 -19.11
C LYS A 218 -6.53 -18.24 -20.41
N PHE A 219 -5.28 -17.77 -20.46
CA PHE A 219 -4.70 -17.13 -21.63
C PHE A 219 -3.88 -18.11 -22.48
N SER A 220 -4.01 -18.01 -23.79
CA SER A 220 -3.40 -18.93 -24.76
C SER A 220 -2.66 -18.18 -25.87
N GLY A 221 -1.92 -18.91 -26.71
CA GLY A 221 -1.18 -18.32 -27.83
C GLY A 221 -0.18 -17.24 -27.38
N LEU A 222 -0.15 -16.11 -28.10
CA LEU A 222 0.74 -14.99 -27.78
C LEU A 222 0.43 -14.39 -26.39
N CYS A 223 -0.83 -14.37 -25.98
CA CYS A 223 -1.23 -13.81 -24.68
C CYS A 223 -0.72 -14.63 -23.49
N ALA A 224 -0.49 -15.93 -23.64
CA ALA A 224 0.05 -16.78 -22.59
C ALA A 224 1.43 -16.32 -22.08
N GLN A 225 2.20 -15.61 -22.93
CA GLN A 225 3.49 -15.04 -22.57
C GLN A 225 3.39 -13.53 -22.30
N THR A 226 2.68 -12.80 -23.15
CA THR A 226 2.61 -11.33 -23.08
C THR A 226 1.89 -10.85 -21.82
N ILE A 227 0.84 -11.53 -21.36
CA ILE A 227 0.07 -11.10 -20.18
C ILE A 227 0.87 -11.27 -18.88
N PRO A 228 1.49 -12.44 -18.58
CA PRO A 228 2.37 -12.57 -17.42
C PRO A 228 3.56 -11.60 -17.43
N ALA A 229 4.15 -11.34 -18.60
CA ALA A 229 5.23 -10.37 -18.75
C ALA A 229 4.76 -8.93 -18.46
N THR A 230 3.59 -8.55 -18.99
CA THR A 230 2.96 -7.23 -18.75
C THR A 230 2.62 -7.05 -17.27
N ARG A 231 2.05 -8.09 -16.63
CA ARG A 231 1.79 -8.13 -15.18
C ARG A 231 3.08 -7.87 -14.40
N LYS A 232 4.13 -8.65 -14.66
CA LYS A 232 5.42 -8.53 -13.97
C LYS A 232 6.00 -7.11 -14.11
N ALA A 233 6.05 -6.58 -15.33
CA ALA A 233 6.57 -5.24 -15.58
C ALA A 233 5.74 -4.15 -14.88
N THR A 234 4.40 -4.29 -14.87
CA THR A 234 3.50 -3.38 -14.14
C THR A 234 3.82 -3.38 -12.65
N CYS A 235 4.05 -4.56 -12.07
CA CYS A 235 4.31 -4.72 -10.64
C CYS A 235 5.70 -4.25 -10.21
N GLU A 236 6.70 -4.41 -11.07
CA GLU A 236 8.01 -3.79 -10.90
C GLU A 236 7.88 -2.26 -10.88
N CYS A 237 7.11 -1.68 -11.81
CA CYS A 237 6.87 -0.24 -11.85
C CYS A 237 6.08 0.29 -10.64
N ILE A 238 5.08 -0.44 -10.15
CA ILE A 238 4.38 -0.11 -8.90
C ILE A 238 5.37 -0.14 -7.71
N THR A 239 6.22 -1.16 -7.66
CA THR A 239 7.24 -1.29 -6.61
C THR A 239 8.25 -0.14 -6.66
N GLU A 240 8.73 0.24 -7.84
CA GLU A 240 9.63 1.38 -8.02
C GLU A 240 9.00 2.69 -7.57
N ALA A 241 7.76 2.98 -7.99
CA ALA A 241 7.05 4.20 -7.60
C ALA A 241 6.81 4.26 -6.09
N ARG A 242 6.44 3.13 -5.50
CA ARG A 242 6.26 2.97 -4.05
C ARG A 242 7.56 3.19 -3.29
N ASP A 243 8.66 2.61 -3.75
CA ASP A 243 9.96 2.76 -3.09
C ASP A 243 10.52 4.19 -3.25
N ASP A 244 10.24 4.88 -4.37
CA ASP A 244 10.53 6.32 -4.55
C ASP A 244 9.73 7.18 -3.57
N LEU A 245 8.41 6.94 -3.45
CA LEU A 245 7.57 7.65 -2.47
C LEU A 245 8.06 7.43 -1.03
N LYS A 246 8.43 6.19 -0.68
CA LYS A 246 9.01 5.87 0.65
C LYS A 246 10.29 6.67 0.90
N LYS A 247 11.19 6.78 -0.09
CA LYS A 247 12.44 7.56 0.02
C LYS A 247 12.15 9.04 0.19
N ARG A 248 11.23 9.61 -0.60
CA ARG A 248 10.83 11.02 -0.50
C ARG A 248 10.24 11.35 0.86
N ILE A 249 9.32 10.52 1.36
CA ILE A 249 8.74 10.71 2.69
C ILE A 249 9.81 10.58 3.79
N GLY A 250 10.71 9.60 3.68
CA GLY A 250 11.84 9.46 4.60
C GLY A 250 12.75 10.70 4.65
N SER A 251 12.83 11.47 3.56
CA SER A 251 13.61 12.71 3.48
C SER A 251 12.93 13.93 4.11
N ILE A 252 11.64 13.85 4.49
CA ILE A 252 10.91 14.96 5.12
C ILE A 252 11.59 15.42 6.43
N ALA A 253 12.26 14.52 7.15
CA ALA A 253 13.02 14.88 8.34
C ALA A 253 14.09 15.96 8.05
N ASN A 254 14.70 15.94 6.85
CA ASN A 254 15.68 16.94 6.43
C ASN A 254 15.04 18.31 6.20
N VAL A 255 13.82 18.35 5.67
CA VAL A 255 13.05 19.59 5.49
C VAL A 255 12.89 20.33 6.82
N PHE A 256 12.63 19.61 7.91
CA PHE A 256 12.53 20.22 9.24
C PHE A 256 13.86 20.74 9.76
N ASN A 257 14.95 19.99 9.56
CA ASN A 257 16.28 20.42 9.95
C ASN A 257 16.70 21.71 9.20
N ASP A 258 16.38 21.82 7.92
CA ASP A 258 16.66 23.00 7.11
C ASP A 258 15.83 24.22 7.57
N LEU A 259 14.57 24.01 7.96
CA LEU A 259 13.70 25.06 8.49
C LEU A 259 14.12 25.55 9.88
N LEU A 260 14.60 24.65 10.74
CA LEU A 260 15.02 24.96 12.11
C LEU A 260 16.45 25.54 12.18
N SER A 261 17.34 25.13 11.28
CA SER A 261 18.73 25.61 11.21
C SER A 261 18.89 27.01 10.61
N GLY A 262 17.82 27.62 10.08
CA GLY A 262 17.81 29.03 9.69
C GLY A 262 18.71 29.34 8.48
N GLY A 263 18.84 28.42 7.53
CA GLY A 263 19.61 28.61 6.30
C GLY A 263 19.15 29.83 5.47
N ARG A 264 19.83 30.96 5.67
CA ARG A 264 19.86 32.23 4.90
C ARG A 264 18.52 32.87 4.51
N GLY A 265 18.19 33.95 5.21
CA GLY A 265 17.78 35.20 4.54
C GLY A 265 16.31 35.59 4.58
N LEU A 266 15.49 35.05 5.47
CA LEU A 266 14.07 35.38 5.50
C LEU A 266 13.59 35.63 6.95
N ALA A 267 13.55 36.91 7.32
CA ALA A 267 12.83 37.40 8.50
C ALA A 267 11.32 37.20 8.26
N ILE A 268 10.86 35.98 8.48
CA ILE A 268 9.50 35.53 8.19
C ILE A 268 8.78 35.23 9.51
N GLY A 269 7.63 35.88 9.71
CA GLY A 269 6.71 35.59 10.83
C GLY A 269 6.24 34.13 10.85
N SER A 270 5.81 33.64 12.02
CA SER A 270 5.48 32.23 12.25
C SER A 270 4.47 31.63 11.26
N ALA A 271 3.50 32.41 10.78
CA ALA A 271 2.52 31.96 9.79
C ALA A 271 3.17 31.54 8.45
N ASN A 272 4.11 32.33 7.94
CA ASN A 272 4.75 32.06 6.67
C ASN A 272 5.83 30.96 6.80
N LYS A 273 6.38 30.68 8.00
CA LYS A 273 7.17 29.47 8.25
C LYS A 273 6.33 28.18 8.13
N VAL A 274 5.09 28.21 8.60
CA VAL A 274 4.17 27.06 8.51
C VAL A 274 3.86 26.77 7.04
N ASP A 275 3.56 27.80 6.25
CA ASP A 275 3.26 27.64 4.83
C ASP A 275 4.46 27.10 4.03
N ILE A 276 5.67 27.59 4.33
CA ILE A 276 6.91 27.06 3.73
C ILE A 276 7.09 25.59 4.11
N CYS A 277 6.90 25.24 5.39
CA CYS A 277 6.97 23.86 5.86
C CYS A 277 5.98 22.94 5.14
N THR A 278 4.71 23.33 5.09
CA THR A 278 3.65 22.58 4.39
C THR A 278 3.98 22.44 2.91
N SER A 279 4.43 23.52 2.25
CA SER A 279 4.81 23.52 0.84
C SER A 279 5.99 22.58 0.53
N GLN A 280 7.04 22.60 1.36
CA GLN A 280 8.21 21.74 1.17
C GLN A 280 7.87 20.26 1.36
N ILE A 281 7.01 19.93 2.33
CA ILE A 281 6.52 18.56 2.50
C ILE A 281 5.66 18.14 1.30
N LYS A 282 4.73 19.00 0.86
CA LYS A 282 3.89 18.75 -0.33
C LYS A 282 4.77 18.44 -1.55
N LYS A 283 5.86 19.17 -1.77
CA LYS A 283 6.81 18.91 -2.87
C LYS A 283 7.42 17.50 -2.82
N GLN A 284 7.64 16.92 -1.64
CA GLN A 284 8.12 15.54 -1.52
C GLN A 284 7.06 14.50 -1.91
N MET A 285 5.78 14.89 -1.97
CA MET A 285 4.66 14.02 -2.33
C MET A 285 4.17 14.23 -3.77
N ILE A 286 4.88 15.03 -4.58
CA ILE A 286 4.57 15.25 -5.99
C ILE A 286 5.50 14.39 -6.86
N THR A 287 4.90 13.61 -7.75
CA THR A 287 5.56 12.87 -8.83
C THR A 287 5.25 13.54 -10.18
N PRO A 288 5.87 13.12 -11.29
CA PRO A 288 5.54 13.66 -12.61
C PRO A 288 4.07 13.47 -13.03
N VAL A 289 3.33 12.55 -12.40
CA VAL A 289 1.97 12.19 -12.81
C VAL A 289 0.93 12.26 -11.68
N ASN A 290 1.34 12.47 -10.43
CA ASN A 290 0.44 12.62 -9.30
C ASN A 290 0.93 13.70 -8.31
N ASP A 291 -0.01 14.47 -7.77
CA ASP A 291 0.13 15.11 -6.47
C ASP A 291 -0.60 14.22 -5.45
N TRP A 292 0.14 13.45 -4.65
CA TRP A 292 -0.45 12.48 -3.74
C TRP A 292 -1.28 13.11 -2.62
N VAL A 293 -0.96 14.34 -2.20
CA VAL A 293 -1.77 15.07 -1.20
C VAL A 293 -3.11 15.41 -1.82
N SER A 294 -3.09 15.98 -3.03
CA SER A 294 -4.31 16.35 -3.75
C SER A 294 -5.15 15.13 -4.15
N VAL A 295 -4.52 14.00 -4.52
CA VAL A 295 -5.23 12.73 -4.79
C VAL A 295 -5.98 12.24 -3.55
N ILE A 296 -5.31 12.19 -2.39
CA ILE A 296 -5.93 11.74 -1.14
C ILE A 296 -7.04 12.70 -0.72
N ASP A 297 -6.80 14.01 -0.73
CA ASP A 297 -7.78 15.02 -0.31
C ASP A 297 -8.99 15.05 -1.26
N SER A 298 -8.77 14.91 -2.56
CA SER A 298 -9.85 14.82 -3.55
C SER A 298 -10.66 13.55 -3.36
N ALA A 299 -10.02 12.39 -3.16
CA ALA A 299 -10.73 11.12 -2.91
C ALA A 299 -11.56 11.20 -1.61
N LEU A 300 -11.00 11.71 -0.52
CA LEU A 300 -11.72 11.86 0.74
C LEU A 300 -12.86 12.88 0.65
N SER A 301 -12.73 13.91 -0.18
CA SER A 301 -13.77 14.95 -0.33
C SER A 301 -14.89 14.57 -1.28
N SER A 302 -14.59 13.89 -2.39
CA SER A 302 -15.58 13.48 -3.39
C SER A 302 -16.31 12.18 -3.00
N CYS A 303 -15.62 11.26 -2.32
CA CYS A 303 -16.19 9.96 -1.99
C CYS A 303 -16.95 9.94 -0.67
N ILE A 304 -16.54 10.69 0.36
CA ILE A 304 -17.21 10.68 1.67
C ILE A 304 -18.40 11.64 1.63
N ARG A 305 -19.60 11.10 1.44
CA ARG A 305 -20.83 11.91 1.30
C ARG A 305 -21.26 12.55 2.61
N ASN A 306 -21.05 11.84 3.73
CA ASN A 306 -21.41 12.29 5.08
C ASN A 306 -20.16 12.43 5.95
N LYS A 307 -19.46 13.57 5.83
CA LYS A 307 -18.31 13.84 6.70
C LYS A 307 -18.78 13.99 8.15
N PRO A 308 -18.24 13.23 9.11
CA PRO A 308 -18.54 13.42 10.52
C PRO A 308 -18.19 14.85 10.93
N ALA A 309 -19.12 15.56 11.59
CA ALA A 309 -18.89 16.93 12.04
C ALA A 309 -17.63 17.00 12.91
N GLY A 310 -16.72 17.94 12.60
CA GLY A 310 -15.47 18.15 13.33
C GLY A 310 -14.29 17.27 12.93
N GLN A 311 -14.43 16.33 11.99
CA GLN A 311 -13.29 15.55 11.47
C GLN A 311 -12.75 16.17 10.18
N ASN A 312 -11.63 16.91 10.29
CA ASN A 312 -10.85 17.30 9.12
C ASN A 312 -9.83 16.20 8.80
N LEU A 313 -10.21 15.28 7.90
CA LEU A 313 -9.37 14.16 7.45
C LEU A 313 -8.38 14.56 6.34
N ALA A 314 -8.41 15.83 5.90
CA ALA A 314 -7.53 16.30 4.83
C ALA A 314 -6.07 16.22 5.28
N MET A 315 -5.22 15.67 4.41
CA MET A 315 -3.78 15.63 4.55
C MET A 315 -3.22 17.04 4.73
N GLU A 316 -3.75 18.03 4.01
CA GLU A 316 -3.34 19.43 4.19
C GLU A 316 -3.56 19.97 5.60
N ALA A 317 -4.66 19.59 6.26
CA ALA A 317 -4.91 19.98 7.65
C ALA A 317 -3.86 19.37 8.59
N LEU A 318 -3.45 18.13 8.34
CA LEU A 318 -2.41 17.44 9.11
C LEU A 318 -1.05 18.08 8.95
N LEU A 319 -0.68 18.40 7.71
CA LEU A 319 0.58 19.09 7.44
C LEU A 319 0.64 20.42 8.19
N ASN A 320 -0.44 21.21 8.14
CA ASN A 320 -0.51 22.48 8.84
C ASN A 320 -0.39 22.35 10.36
N VAL A 321 -1.10 21.39 10.98
CA VAL A 321 -1.01 21.14 12.43
C VAL A 321 0.40 20.64 12.81
N GLY A 322 0.95 19.71 12.02
CA GLY A 322 2.29 19.17 12.23
C GLY A 322 3.38 20.25 12.14
N CYS A 323 3.37 21.04 11.07
CA CYS A 323 4.31 22.14 10.85
C CYS A 323 4.22 23.20 11.95
N ARG A 324 3.02 23.59 12.38
CA ARG A 324 2.83 24.52 13.52
C ARG A 324 3.51 24.01 14.78
N LYS A 325 3.38 22.71 15.07
CA LYS A 325 4.01 22.10 16.25
C LYS A 325 5.52 22.04 16.15
N VAL A 326 6.08 21.66 14.99
CA VAL A 326 7.53 21.64 14.79
C VAL A 326 8.14 23.03 14.95
N ILE A 327 7.51 24.05 14.37
CA ILE A 327 8.01 25.43 14.46
C ILE A 327 7.93 25.99 15.88
N ALA A 328 6.93 25.55 16.66
CA ALA A 328 6.77 25.95 18.06
C ALA A 328 7.69 25.18 19.03
N ASP A 329 8.24 24.03 18.61
CA ASP A 329 9.09 23.21 19.45
C ASP A 329 10.58 23.45 19.15
N THR A 330 11.29 24.01 20.13
CA THR A 330 12.74 24.26 20.07
C THR A 330 13.58 23.07 20.54
N THR A 331 12.96 22.01 21.06
CA THR A 331 13.67 20.84 21.61
C THR A 331 13.95 19.74 20.58
N GLY A 332 13.28 19.78 19.42
CA GLY A 332 13.39 18.77 18.36
C GLY A 332 12.55 17.50 18.58
N ALA A 333 11.82 17.41 19.70
CA ALA A 333 10.92 16.30 20.00
C ALA A 333 9.77 16.20 19.00
N ALA A 334 9.18 17.33 18.62
CA ALA A 334 8.11 17.44 17.63
C ALA A 334 8.57 16.99 16.24
N THR A 335 9.81 17.28 15.85
CA THR A 335 10.40 16.81 14.59
C THR A 335 10.45 15.27 14.56
N THR A 336 10.91 14.66 15.66
CA THR A 336 10.98 13.20 15.79
C THR A 336 9.58 12.55 15.78
N GLN A 337 8.63 13.14 16.50
CA GLN A 337 7.24 12.70 16.52
C GLN A 337 6.58 12.81 15.14
N LEU A 338 6.81 13.92 14.44
CA LEU A 338 6.23 14.15 13.13
C LEU A 338 6.83 13.23 12.06
N LYS A 339 8.15 12.97 12.09
CA LYS A 339 8.78 11.91 11.28
C LYS A 339 8.10 10.56 11.52
N THR A 340 7.89 10.19 12.78
CA THR A 340 7.20 8.94 13.14
C THR A 340 5.78 8.88 12.57
N GLY A 341 5.06 10.01 12.58
CA GLY A 341 3.74 10.14 11.94
C GLY A 341 3.79 9.95 10.42
N PHE A 342 4.76 10.56 9.74
CA PHE A 342 4.96 10.38 8.29
C PHE A 342 5.36 8.95 7.93
N ASP A 343 6.25 8.32 8.71
CA ASP A 343 6.62 6.92 8.52
C ASP A 343 5.39 6.00 8.66
N PHE A 344 4.48 6.30 9.58
CA PHE A 344 3.21 5.59 9.71
C PHE A 344 2.31 5.78 8.48
N VAL A 345 2.10 7.01 8.02
CA VAL A 345 1.30 7.30 6.82
C VAL A 345 1.89 6.60 5.59
N ASN A 346 3.21 6.61 5.46
CA ASN A 346 3.92 5.92 4.39
C ASN A 346 3.67 4.40 4.42
N ASN A 347 3.75 3.78 5.60
CA ASN A 347 3.45 2.36 5.76
C ASN A 347 1.96 2.04 5.53
N LEU A 348 1.05 2.97 5.82
CA LEU A 348 -0.37 2.83 5.49
C LEU A 348 -0.61 2.89 3.98
N ILE A 349 -0.01 3.87 3.29
CA ILE A 349 -0.07 3.95 1.81
C ILE A 349 0.53 2.68 1.20
N ASP A 350 1.66 2.21 1.72
CA ASP A 350 2.29 0.96 1.30
C ASP A 350 1.37 -0.26 1.47
N ALA A 351 0.66 -0.36 2.60
CA ALA A 351 -0.35 -1.40 2.80
C ALA A 351 -1.47 -1.32 1.75
N MET A 352 -1.97 -0.12 1.47
CA MET A 352 -3.00 0.10 0.45
C MET A 352 -2.51 -0.28 -0.95
N VAL A 353 -1.26 0.09 -1.30
CA VAL A 353 -0.64 -0.29 -2.57
C VAL A 353 -0.48 -1.80 -2.69
N GLN A 354 -0.07 -2.51 -1.63
CA GLN A 354 -0.02 -3.97 -1.66
C GLN A 354 -1.38 -4.61 -1.90
N ARG A 355 -2.44 -4.05 -1.30
CA ARG A 355 -3.81 -4.54 -1.46
C ARG A 355 -4.35 -4.29 -2.87
N SER A 356 -4.19 -3.08 -3.40
CA SER A 356 -4.49 -2.78 -4.82
C SER A 356 -3.62 -3.57 -5.79
N GLY A 357 -2.43 -4.00 -5.35
CA GLY A 357 -1.47 -4.79 -6.11
C GLY A 357 -1.58 -6.30 -5.94
N ARG A 358 -2.69 -6.85 -5.41
CA ARG A 358 -2.85 -8.32 -5.25
C ARG A 358 -2.56 -9.08 -6.55
N PHE A 359 -2.93 -8.53 -7.71
CA PHE A 359 -2.63 -9.13 -9.01
C PHE A 359 -1.12 -9.31 -9.30
N CYS A 360 -0.22 -8.71 -8.53
CA CYS A 360 1.21 -8.80 -8.80
C CYS A 360 1.81 -10.17 -8.54
N GLY A 361 1.37 -10.83 -7.46
CA GLY A 361 2.09 -11.99 -6.93
C GLY A 361 3.51 -11.62 -6.47
N GLY A 362 3.95 -12.14 -5.32
CA GLY A 362 5.36 -12.00 -4.96
C GLY A 362 6.23 -13.05 -5.65
N ASN A 363 7.54 -13.00 -5.41
CA ASN A 363 8.47 -14.05 -5.83
C ASN A 363 8.02 -15.46 -5.37
N HIS A 364 7.28 -15.54 -4.26
CA HIS A 364 6.68 -16.78 -3.74
C HIS A 364 5.65 -17.42 -4.69
N CYS A 365 4.96 -16.65 -5.54
CA CYS A 365 4.03 -17.22 -6.53
C CYS A 365 4.72 -17.69 -7.82
N LEU A 366 6.01 -17.39 -8.00
CA LEU A 366 6.81 -17.83 -9.14
C LEU A 366 7.62 -19.12 -8.85
N GLN A 367 7.55 -19.64 -7.62
CA GLN A 367 8.30 -20.80 -7.15
C GLN A 367 7.42 -22.07 -7.01
N GLY A 368 6.20 -22.04 -7.54
CA GLY A 368 5.22 -23.14 -7.46
C GLY A 368 5.24 -24.03 -8.69
#